data_AF-Q9N5H2-F1
#
_entry.id   AF-Q9N5H2-F1
#
_cell.length_a   1.000
_cell.length_b   1.000
_cell.length_c   1.000
_cell.angle_alpha   90.00
_cell.angle_beta   90.00
_cell.angle_gamma   90.00
#
_symmetry.space_group_name_H-M   'P 1'
#
loop_
_entity.id
_entity.type
_entity.pdbx_description
1 polymer ?
#
loop_
_entity_poly.entity_id
_entity_poly.type
_entity_poly.pdbx_seq_one_letter_code
_entity_poly.pdbx_strand_id
1 'polypeptide(L)'
;MRVILLLLALTVFCAADALDWTALFGIQSKLILQAKKTNSLSTLYSLIPRGQDIDQYLATHDVRDVHVFTAGSSTLGSRALAELTVYRGYHQDRVYAYLWLSPSKQSATGYTMSKGFICANIMCVGEQPSV
;
A
#
# COMPACT_ATOMS: atom_id res chain seq x y z
N MET A 1 -56.80 4.55 10.66
CA MET A 1 -55.63 3.66 10.45
C MET A 1 -54.98 3.95 9.10
N ARG A 2 -54.00 4.86 9.04
CA ARG A 2 -53.11 5.07 7.87
C ARG A 2 -51.74 5.54 8.38
N VAL A 3 -51.08 4.69 9.18
CA VAL A 3 -49.69 4.90 9.65
C VAL A 3 -48.78 3.88 8.94
N ILE A 4 -48.93 3.77 7.61
CA ILE A 4 -48.17 2.79 6.80
C ILE A 4 -47.08 3.49 5.95
N LEU A 5 -46.94 4.82 6.03
CA LEU A 5 -46.00 5.56 5.17
C LEU A 5 -44.59 5.77 5.74
N LEU A 6 -44.26 5.25 6.93
CA LEU A 6 -42.96 5.52 7.58
C LEU A 6 -41.86 4.47 7.37
N LEU A 7 -42.14 3.38 6.65
CA LEU A 7 -41.17 2.27 6.51
C LEU A 7 -40.24 2.37 5.28
N LEU A 8 -40.35 3.41 4.45
CA LEU A 8 -39.50 3.54 3.27
C LEU A 8 -38.07 4.05 3.56
N ALA A 9 -37.73 4.39 4.81
CA ALA A 9 -36.47 5.04 5.15
C ALA A 9 -35.31 4.09 5.50
N LEU A 10 -35.49 2.76 5.53
CA LEU A 10 -34.51 1.87 6.16
C LEU A 10 -33.69 0.97 5.23
N THR A 11 -33.82 1.07 3.90
CA THR A 11 -33.06 0.22 2.97
C THR A 11 -32.13 0.98 2.05
N VAL A 12 -31.63 2.15 2.47
CA VAL A 12 -30.26 2.50 2.10
C VAL A 12 -29.36 1.65 3.00
N PHE A 13 -29.37 0.35 2.73
CA PHE A 13 -28.29 -0.54 3.09
C PHE A 13 -27.06 0.12 2.50
N CYS A 14 -26.31 0.86 3.33
CA CYS A 14 -24.94 1.16 3.04
C CYS A 14 -24.28 -0.19 2.78
N ALA A 15 -24.16 -0.57 1.51
CA ALA A 15 -23.01 -1.34 1.10
C ALA A 15 -21.83 -0.51 1.61
N ALA A 16 -21.33 -0.85 2.80
CA ALA A 16 -20.01 -0.42 3.19
C ALA A 16 -19.13 -1.08 2.15
N ASP A 17 -18.85 -0.34 1.07
CA ASP A 17 -18.06 -0.82 -0.04
C ASP A 17 -16.80 -1.44 0.57
N ALA A 18 -16.63 -2.74 0.37
CA ALA A 18 -15.48 -3.44 0.90
C ALA A 18 -14.25 -2.70 0.37
N LEU A 19 -13.43 -2.18 1.28
CA LEU A 19 -12.27 -1.38 0.93
C LEU A 19 -11.40 -2.17 -0.07
N ASP A 20 -11.22 -1.61 -1.27
CA ASP A 20 -10.34 -2.20 -2.27
C ASP A 20 -8.88 -1.96 -1.87
N TRP A 21 -8.32 -2.94 -1.18
CA TRP A 21 -6.94 -2.91 -0.73
C TRP A 21 -5.97 -2.79 -1.90
N THR A 22 -6.22 -3.48 -3.02
CA THR A 22 -5.31 -3.45 -4.17
C THR A 22 -5.21 -2.04 -4.73
N ALA A 23 -6.36 -1.36 -4.87
CA ALA A 23 -6.39 0.03 -5.28
C ALA A 23 -5.68 0.95 -4.27
N LEU A 24 -5.92 0.76 -2.96
CA LEU A 24 -5.31 1.58 -1.91
C LEU A 24 -3.78 1.43 -1.86
N PHE A 25 -3.27 0.19 -1.96
CA PHE A 25 -1.82 -0.06 -2.09
C PHE A 25 -1.26 0.61 -3.35
N GLY A 26 -1.94 0.49 -4.50
CA GLY A 26 -1.52 1.12 -5.74
C GLY A 26 -1.47 2.65 -5.66
N ILE A 27 -2.47 3.28 -5.02
CA ILE A 27 -2.50 4.73 -4.76
C ILE A 27 -1.33 5.11 -3.85
N GLN A 28 -1.11 4.36 -2.76
CA GLN A 28 -0.05 4.69 -1.83
C GLN A 28 1.34 4.57 -2.43
N SER A 29 1.61 3.52 -3.19
CA SER A 29 2.89 3.38 -3.89
C SER A 29 3.12 4.56 -4.85
N LYS A 30 2.10 4.98 -5.61
CA LYS A 30 2.22 6.14 -6.51
C LYS A 30 2.52 7.44 -5.78
N LEU A 31 1.85 7.71 -4.65
CA LEU A 31 2.10 8.90 -3.85
C LEU A 31 3.50 8.91 -3.25
N ILE A 32 3.98 7.76 -2.77
CA ILE A 32 5.33 7.59 -2.23
C ILE A 32 6.38 7.86 -3.31
N LEU A 33 6.25 7.22 -4.48
CA LEU A 33 7.17 7.41 -5.60
C LEU A 33 7.14 8.85 -6.12
N GLN A 34 5.97 9.48 -6.18
CA GLN A 34 5.85 10.88 -6.56
C GLN A 34 6.52 11.80 -5.54
N ALA A 35 6.27 11.62 -4.24
CA ALA A 35 6.89 12.41 -3.19
C ALA A 35 8.42 12.26 -3.19
N LYS A 36 8.93 11.05 -3.44
CA LYS A 36 10.36 10.78 -3.63
C LYS A 36 10.90 11.50 -4.85
N LYS A 37 10.24 11.39 -6.01
CA LYS A 37 10.63 12.04 -7.27
C LYS A 37 10.68 13.57 -7.14
N THR A 38 9.76 14.17 -6.40
CA THR A 38 9.72 15.62 -6.17
C THR A 38 10.50 16.07 -4.93
N ASN A 39 11.22 15.17 -4.25
CA ASN A 39 11.94 15.43 -2.99
C ASN A 39 11.08 16.07 -1.89
N SER A 40 9.77 15.77 -1.85
CA SER A 40 8.86 16.25 -0.80
C SER A 40 8.98 15.36 0.44
N LEU A 41 9.95 15.66 1.31
CA LEU A 41 10.23 14.83 2.48
C LEU A 41 9.07 14.78 3.48
N SER A 42 8.35 15.89 3.69
CA SER A 42 7.19 15.94 4.57
C SER A 42 6.07 15.03 4.08
N THR A 43 5.76 15.09 2.78
CA THR A 43 4.80 14.17 2.16
C THR A 43 5.30 12.74 2.25
N LEU A 44 6.55 12.47 1.89
CA LEU A 44 7.13 11.13 1.92
C LEU A 44 6.97 10.49 3.30
N TYR A 45 7.40 11.17 4.36
CA TYR A 45 7.32 10.66 5.73
C TYR A 45 5.92 10.73 6.37
N SER A 46 4.93 11.32 5.69
CA SER A 46 3.52 11.12 6.05
C SER A 46 2.96 9.80 5.51
N LEU A 47 3.59 9.23 4.48
CA LEU A 47 3.13 8.03 3.78
C LEU A 47 3.91 6.77 4.17
N ILE A 48 5.14 6.89 4.66
CA ILE A 48 5.98 5.78 5.14
C ILE A 48 6.60 6.11 6.51
N PRO A 49 6.87 5.09 7.37
CA PRO A 49 7.66 5.28 8.58
C PRO A 49 9.06 5.83 8.26
N ARG A 50 9.65 6.55 9.22
CA ARG A 50 10.98 7.13 9.07
C ARG A 50 12.07 6.18 9.56
N GLY A 51 13.12 6.04 8.77
CA GLY A 51 14.48 5.74 9.24
C GLY A 51 14.93 4.29 9.18
N GLN A 52 14.08 3.30 8.87
CA GLN A 52 14.46 1.87 8.85
C GLN A 52 13.58 1.03 7.89
N ASP A 53 13.01 1.64 6.86
CA ASP A 53 11.92 1.02 6.11
C ASP A 53 12.06 1.21 4.57
N ILE A 54 10.95 1.39 3.87
CA ILE A 54 10.86 1.72 2.44
C ILE A 54 11.77 2.90 2.10
N ASP A 55 11.93 3.86 3.01
CA ASP A 55 12.77 5.04 2.81
C ASP A 55 14.23 4.68 2.54
N GLN A 56 14.81 3.74 3.28
CA GLN A 56 16.18 3.27 3.06
C GLN A 56 16.31 2.49 1.75
N TYR A 57 15.29 1.71 1.38
CA TYR A 57 15.28 1.01 0.11
C TYR A 57 15.24 2.00 -1.07
N LEU A 58 14.33 2.98 -1.04
CA LEU A 58 14.21 4.04 -2.04
C LEU A 58 15.42 5.01 -2.06
N ALA A 59 16.20 5.08 -0.98
CA ALA A 59 17.43 5.87 -0.97
C ALA A 59 18.55 5.24 -1.79
N THR A 60 18.54 3.90 -1.93
CA THR A 60 19.61 3.13 -2.58
C THR A 60 19.18 2.46 -3.88
N HIS A 61 17.87 2.41 -4.17
CA HIS A 61 17.28 1.80 -5.35
C HIS A 61 16.36 2.78 -6.07
N ASP A 62 16.57 2.98 -7.37
CA ASP A 62 15.70 3.81 -8.22
C ASP A 62 14.44 3.01 -8.60
N VAL A 63 13.49 2.94 -7.67
CA VAL A 63 12.17 2.34 -7.91
C VAL A 63 11.31 3.33 -8.67
N ARG A 64 10.78 2.93 -9.83
CA ARG A 64 9.96 3.81 -10.68
C ARG A 64 8.51 3.38 -10.83
N ASP A 65 8.21 2.13 -10.54
CA ASP A 65 6.85 1.60 -10.61
C ASP A 65 6.66 0.46 -9.61
N VAL A 66 5.42 0.32 -9.12
CA VAL A 66 5.00 -0.74 -8.22
C VAL A 66 3.70 -1.33 -8.74
N HIS A 67 3.73 -2.61 -9.09
CA HIS A 67 2.56 -3.35 -9.52
C HIS A 67 2.07 -4.27 -8.40
N VAL A 68 0.85 -4.05 -7.93
CA VAL A 68 0.24 -4.84 -6.84
C VAL A 68 -0.55 -5.99 -7.44
N PHE A 69 -0.14 -7.23 -7.16
CA PHE A 69 -0.82 -8.43 -7.68
C PHE A 69 -2.06 -8.80 -6.85
N THR A 70 -1.88 -8.82 -5.53
CA THR A 70 -2.94 -9.17 -4.59
C THR A 70 -2.73 -8.41 -3.29
N ALA A 71 -3.84 -8.00 -2.69
CA ALA A 71 -3.85 -7.35 -1.40
C ALA A 71 -5.05 -7.83 -0.59
N GLY A 72 -4.88 -7.89 0.72
CA GLY A 72 -5.94 -8.30 1.63
C GLY A 72 -5.72 -7.77 3.03
N SER A 73 -6.82 -7.66 3.77
CA SER A 73 -6.79 -7.35 5.19
C SER A 73 -6.25 -8.53 6.00
N SER A 74 -5.53 -8.23 7.07
CA SER A 74 -5.15 -9.16 8.12
C SER A 74 -5.37 -8.50 9.49
N THR A 75 -5.25 -9.27 10.58
CA THR A 75 -5.40 -8.75 11.95
C THR A 75 -4.37 -7.68 12.32
N LEU A 76 -3.19 -7.70 11.69
CA LEU A 76 -2.08 -6.79 11.97
C LEU A 76 -2.03 -5.58 11.02
N GLY A 77 -3.04 -5.40 10.18
CA GLY A 77 -3.06 -4.44 9.08
C GLY A 77 -3.26 -5.15 7.74
N SER A 78 -3.13 -4.43 6.65
CA SER A 78 -3.31 -5.03 5.32
C SER A 78 -1.97 -5.36 4.71
N ARG A 79 -1.92 -6.43 3.93
CA ARG A 79 -0.71 -6.89 3.26
C ARG A 79 -0.95 -7.01 1.77
N ALA A 80 0.10 -6.78 0.99
CA ALA A 80 0.07 -6.94 -0.45
C ALA A 80 1.34 -7.61 -0.97
N LEU A 81 1.19 -8.41 -2.02
CA LEU A 81 2.31 -8.88 -2.85
C LEU A 81 2.45 -7.92 -4.03
N ALA A 82 3.66 -7.41 -4.25
CA ALA A 82 3.95 -6.48 -5.31
C ALA A 82 5.23 -6.81 -6.08
N GLU A 83 5.27 -6.41 -7.35
CA GLU A 83 6.49 -6.28 -8.15
C GLU A 83 6.94 -4.81 -8.14
N LEU A 84 8.23 -4.59 -7.94
CA LEU A 84 8.91 -3.32 -7.95
C LEU A 84 9.78 -3.26 -9.21
N THR A 85 9.61 -2.20 -9.99
CA THR A 85 10.46 -1.91 -11.14
C THR A 85 11.63 -1.06 -10.69
N VAL A 86 12.83 -1.63 -10.64
CA VAL A 86 14.05 -0.95 -10.19
C VAL A 86 14.95 -0.65 -11.39
N TYR A 87 15.51 0.55 -11.46
CA TYR A 87 16.45 0.93 -12.51
C TYR A 87 17.88 1.01 -11.98
N ARG A 88 18.82 0.47 -12.77
CA ARG A 88 20.26 0.61 -12.58
C ARG A 88 20.84 1.25 -13.84
N GLY A 89 20.82 2.58 -13.89
CA GLY A 89 21.10 3.33 -15.11
C GLY A 89 20.01 3.08 -16.16
N TYR A 90 20.37 2.44 -17.27
CA TYR A 90 19.43 2.07 -18.35
C TYR A 90 18.86 0.66 -18.22
N HIS A 91 19.40 -0.17 -17.32
CA HIS A 91 18.90 -1.52 -17.09
C HIS A 91 17.74 -1.51 -16.09
N GLN A 92 16.76 -2.38 -16.34
CA GLN A 92 15.57 -2.53 -15.53
C GLN A 92 15.55 -3.92 -14.90
N ASP A 93 15.39 -3.95 -13.58
CA ASP A 93 15.26 -5.15 -12.78
C ASP A 93 13.84 -5.24 -12.21
N ARG A 94 13.34 -6.47 -12.06
CA ARG A 94 12.07 -6.77 -11.38
C ARG A 94 12.36 -7.41 -10.04
N VAL A 95 11.86 -6.81 -8.97
CA VAL A 95 12.04 -7.30 -7.60
C VAL A 95 10.66 -7.52 -6.98
N TYR A 96 10.47 -8.58 -6.22
CA TYR A 96 9.18 -8.87 -5.57
C TYR A 96 9.25 -8.52 -4.09
N ALA A 97 8.15 -8.05 -3.52
CA ALA A 97 8.10 -7.67 -2.12
C ALA A 97 6.71 -7.90 -1.51
N TYR A 98 6.71 -8.10 -0.19
CA TYR A 98 5.52 -7.89 0.61
C TYR A 98 5.49 -6.48 1.20
N LEU A 99 4.37 -5.81 1.03
CA LEU A 99 4.10 -4.47 1.54
C LEU A 99 3.00 -4.54 2.60
N TRP A 100 3.07 -3.64 3.57
CA TRP A 100 2.11 -3.54 4.66
C TRP A 100 1.51 -2.15 4.71
N LEU A 101 0.18 -2.06 4.90
CA LEU A 101 -0.50 -0.82 5.24
C LEU A 101 -1.01 -0.90 6.66
N SER A 102 -0.58 0.05 7.48
CA SER A 102 -1.01 0.22 8.87
C SER A 102 -1.80 1.53 9.00
N PRO A 103 -2.91 1.56 9.74
CA PRO A 103 -3.65 2.78 9.98
C PRO A 103 -2.77 3.87 10.60
N SER A 104 -2.90 5.10 10.09
CA SER A 104 -2.14 6.26 10.58
C SER A 104 -2.97 7.52 10.46
N LYS A 105 -3.13 8.24 11.58
CA LYS A 105 -3.83 9.53 11.61
C LYS A 105 -3.02 10.67 10.96
N GLN A 106 -1.72 10.47 10.80
CA GLN A 106 -0.81 11.48 10.24
C GLN A 106 -0.71 11.40 8.71
N SER A 107 -1.20 10.31 8.11
CA SER A 107 -1.16 10.12 6.66
C SER A 107 -2.39 10.71 5.97
N ALA A 108 -2.18 11.35 4.82
CA ALA A 108 -3.26 11.90 3.99
C ALA A 108 -4.23 10.82 3.46
N THR A 109 -3.81 9.55 3.41
CA THR A 109 -4.67 8.43 3.01
C THR A 109 -5.28 7.68 4.19
N GLY A 110 -4.93 8.05 5.42
CA GLY A 110 -5.27 7.30 6.63
C GLY A 110 -4.38 6.07 6.89
N TYR A 111 -3.37 5.81 6.05
CA TYR A 111 -2.46 4.67 6.20
C TYR A 111 -1.01 5.04 5.93
N THR A 112 -0.07 4.42 6.64
CA THR A 112 1.34 4.40 6.28
C THR A 112 1.73 3.06 5.68
N MET A 113 2.55 3.07 4.64
CA MET A 113 3.11 1.88 4.02
C MET A 113 4.47 1.56 4.61
N SER A 114 4.63 0.34 5.09
CA SER A 114 5.91 -0.23 5.50
C SER A 114 6.29 -1.40 4.59
N LYS A 115 7.58 -1.68 4.53
CA LYS A 115 8.18 -2.84 3.89
C LYS A 115 7.95 -4.02 4.82
N GLY A 116 7.33 -5.05 4.31
CA GLY A 116 7.37 -6.37 4.95
C GLY A 116 8.77 -6.96 4.74
N PHE A 117 9.08 -7.32 3.49
CA PHE A 117 10.40 -7.77 3.07
C PHE A 117 10.52 -7.77 1.55
N ILE A 118 11.76 -7.76 1.06
CA ILE A 118 12.09 -8.01 -0.35
C ILE A 118 12.34 -9.50 -0.52
N CYS A 119 11.72 -10.10 -1.52
CA CYS A 119 11.74 -11.53 -1.71
C CYS A 119 12.99 -11.99 -2.45
N ALA A 120 13.51 -13.15 -2.06
CA ALA A 120 14.64 -13.79 -2.73
C ALA A 120 14.20 -14.51 -4.02
N ASN A 121 12.95 -14.98 -4.07
CA ASN A 121 12.37 -15.73 -5.17
C ASN A 121 11.29 -14.94 -5.90
N ILE A 122 11.05 -15.33 -7.16
CA ILE A 122 9.95 -14.80 -7.97
C ILE A 122 8.63 -15.00 -7.23
N MET A 123 7.80 -13.95 -7.18
CA MET A 123 6.50 -13.96 -6.51
C MET A 123 6.57 -14.38 -5.03
N CYS A 124 7.75 -14.29 -4.40
CA CYS A 124 7.99 -14.70 -3.03
C CYS A 124 7.59 -16.17 -2.76
N VAL A 125 7.75 -17.04 -3.76
CA VAL A 125 7.38 -18.45 -3.65
C VAL A 125 8.18 -19.12 -2.53
N GLY A 126 7.47 -19.74 -1.58
CA GLY A 126 8.06 -20.40 -0.42
C GLY A 126 8.52 -19.45 0.69
N GLU A 127 8.40 -18.13 0.49
CA GLU A 127 8.77 -17.15 1.50
C GLU A 127 7.54 -16.75 2.32
N GLN A 128 7.69 -16.77 3.63
CA GLN A 128 6.72 -16.22 4.56
C GLN A 128 7.34 -15.00 5.25
N PRO A 129 6.52 -14.00 5.63
CA PRO A 129 7.01 -12.95 6.51
C PRO A 129 7.58 -13.59 7.77
N SER A 130 8.87 -13.39 8.02
CA SER A 130 9.44 -13.59 9.35
C SER A 130 8.77 -12.57 10.28
N VAL A 131 8.00 -13.08 11.24
CA VAL A 131 7.42 -12.25 12.33
C VAL A 131 8.52 -11.68 13.19
#